data_AF-Q5CZ36-F1
#
_entry.id   AF-Q5CZ36-F1
#
_cell.length_a   1.000
_cell.length_b   1.000
_cell.length_c   1.000
_cell.angle_alpha   90.00
_cell.angle_beta   90.00
_cell.angle_gamma   90.00
#
_symmetry.space_group_name_H-M   'P 1'
#
loop_
_entity.id
_entity.type
_entity.pdbx_description
1 polymer ?
#
loop_
_entity_poly.entity_id
_entity_poly.type
_entity_poly.pdbx_seq_one_letter_code
_entity_poly.pdbx_strand_id
1 'polypeptide(L)'
;MEAPRLSGSLVLSINLFGVICSTFSCIMNIFILKKEKKNNEMVLFCFRYFLAAVYGLTVAIHILSVILYNFYNQDNPDLHAFTVLAAFFSSNILTMRGIVTLTISVERVVAVCSPMVFRYYRPMIPNNVILTLILLYGLFEYLILFAICDYHLNVSYNCVNVGCAMNSCFRLYFRPLKLIIYGPTLLFAIILSLKLICKAGKTTNKDPTMNRANRLALIDVIIIFFFDVLLSIFLTVFDQNNLLTNSGPFASVLRELGCSIEALLVFRLVKQKSNVTSTPTTSKLNVLVKSVK
;
A
#
# COMPACT_ATOMS: atom_id res chain seq x y z
N MET A 1 -16.87 -31.35 11.83
CA MET A 1 -17.75 -30.17 11.61
C MET A 1 -17.25 -29.48 10.36
N GLU A 2 -17.97 -29.60 9.26
CA GLU A 2 -17.65 -28.86 8.02
C GLU A 2 -17.92 -27.38 8.25
N ALA A 3 -16.94 -26.53 7.94
CA ALA A 3 -17.09 -25.09 8.01
C ALA A 3 -18.27 -24.63 7.12
N PRO A 4 -19.11 -23.68 7.58
CA PRO A 4 -20.19 -23.14 6.75
C PRO A 4 -19.58 -22.51 5.49
N ARG A 5 -19.80 -23.14 4.34
CA ARG A 5 -19.42 -22.58 3.04
C ARG A 5 -20.31 -21.35 2.81
N LEU A 6 -19.70 -20.18 2.57
CA LEU A 6 -20.44 -19.03 2.04
C LEU A 6 -21.18 -19.47 0.77
N SER A 7 -22.40 -18.96 0.55
CA SER A 7 -23.11 -19.24 -0.69
C SER A 7 -22.28 -18.77 -1.89
N GLY A 8 -22.29 -19.55 -2.98
CA GLY A 8 -21.51 -19.21 -4.19
C GLY A 8 -21.81 -17.81 -4.73
N SER A 9 -23.05 -17.34 -4.57
CA SER A 9 -23.46 -15.97 -4.94
C SER A 9 -22.78 -14.88 -4.10
N LEU A 10 -22.60 -15.10 -2.79
CA LEU A 10 -21.88 -14.16 -1.93
C LEU A 10 -20.39 -14.12 -2.29
N VAL A 11 -19.76 -15.28 -2.52
CA VAL A 11 -18.35 -15.36 -2.94
C VAL A 11 -18.13 -14.61 -4.26
N LEU A 12 -19.00 -14.84 -5.24
CA LEU A 12 -18.95 -14.13 -6.53
C LEU A 12 -19.08 -12.63 -6.35
N SER A 13 -20.06 -12.18 -5.56
CA SER A 13 -20.31 -10.75 -5.30
C SER A 13 -19.11 -10.06 -4.67
N ILE A 14 -18.48 -10.71 -3.69
CA ILE A 14 -17.30 -10.17 -2.99
C ILE A 14 -16.09 -10.10 -3.91
N ASN A 15 -15.88 -11.11 -4.76
CA ASN A 15 -14.78 -11.08 -5.74
C ASN A 15 -15.01 -10.02 -6.82
N LEU A 16 -16.24 -9.87 -7.33
CA LEU A 16 -16.57 -8.80 -8.28
C LEU A 16 -16.34 -7.41 -7.67
N PHE A 17 -16.73 -7.22 -6.40
CA PHE A 17 -16.43 -6.00 -5.66
C PHE A 17 -14.91 -5.76 -5.57
N GLY A 18 -14.13 -6.80 -5.29
CA GLY A 18 -12.68 -6.76 -5.31
C GLY A 18 -12.09 -6.30 -6.65
N VAL A 19 -12.59 -6.83 -7.78
CA VAL A 19 -12.15 -6.42 -9.13
C VAL A 19 -12.45 -4.94 -9.37
N ILE A 20 -13.63 -4.46 -8.97
CA ILE A 20 -14.02 -3.05 -9.10
C ILE A 20 -13.08 -2.15 -8.28
N CYS A 21 -12.84 -2.49 -7.00
CA CYS A 21 -11.91 -1.75 -6.15
C CYS A 21 -10.49 -1.73 -6.73
N SER A 22 -9.99 -2.89 -7.15
CA SER A 22 -8.63 -3.02 -7.68
C SER A 22 -8.43 -2.24 -8.97
N THR A 23 -9.42 -2.28 -9.88
CA THR A 23 -9.44 -1.48 -11.11
C THR A 23 -9.49 0.02 -10.82
N PHE A 24 -10.35 0.42 -9.87
CA PHE A 24 -10.46 1.82 -9.44
C PHE A 24 -9.14 2.33 -8.84
N SER A 25 -8.54 1.56 -7.92
CA SER A 25 -7.24 1.83 -7.30
C SER A 25 -6.15 2.00 -8.36
N CYS A 26 -6.09 1.09 -9.35
CA CYS A 26 -5.14 1.16 -10.46
C CYS A 26 -5.29 2.46 -11.26
N ILE A 27 -6.50 2.75 -11.75
CA ILE A 27 -6.80 3.94 -12.55
C ILE A 27 -6.45 5.23 -11.78
N MET A 28 -6.85 5.32 -10.51
CA MET A 28 -6.61 6.49 -9.68
C MET A 28 -5.11 6.74 -9.44
N ASN A 29 -4.35 5.68 -9.17
CA ASN A 29 -2.90 5.79 -9.00
C ASN A 29 -2.18 6.20 -10.29
N ILE A 30 -2.63 5.73 -11.46
CA ILE A 30 -2.11 6.19 -12.77
C ILE A 30 -2.38 7.69 -12.97
N PHE A 31 -3.57 8.18 -12.63
CA PHE A 31 -3.88 9.61 -12.70
C PHE A 31 -3.02 10.45 -11.76
N ILE A 32 -2.79 9.99 -10.53
CA ILE A 32 -1.91 10.67 -9.56
C ILE A 32 -0.48 10.70 -10.10
N LEU A 33 0.02 9.57 -10.61
CA LEU A 33 1.37 9.47 -11.18
C LEU A 33 1.58 10.45 -12.33
N LYS A 34 0.62 10.53 -13.26
CA LYS A 34 0.68 11.48 -14.39
C LYS A 34 0.73 12.93 -13.92
N LYS A 35 0.09 13.25 -12.79
CA LYS A 35 0.02 14.62 -12.26
C LYS A 35 1.26 15.02 -11.45
N GLU A 36 1.83 14.13 -10.66
CA GLU A 36 2.95 14.45 -9.74
C GLU A 36 4.35 14.20 -10.35
N LYS A 37 4.47 13.53 -11.51
CA LYS A 37 5.75 13.20 -12.17
C LYS A 37 6.72 14.37 -12.41
N LYS A 38 6.27 15.62 -12.29
CA LYS A 38 7.06 16.82 -12.56
C LYS A 38 8.05 17.20 -11.43
N ASN A 39 7.95 16.61 -10.24
CA ASN A 39 8.75 17.02 -9.07
C ASN A 39 9.81 15.97 -8.70
N ASN A 40 11.10 16.28 -8.90
CA ASN A 40 12.22 15.39 -8.54
C ASN A 40 12.29 15.08 -7.02
N GLU A 41 11.75 15.95 -6.18
CA GLU A 41 11.67 15.72 -4.72
C GLU A 41 10.64 14.63 -4.35
N MET A 42 9.74 14.26 -5.28
CA MET A 42 8.64 13.33 -5.05
C MET A 42 8.89 11.95 -5.67
N VAL A 43 10.13 11.59 -6.01
CA VAL A 43 10.47 10.33 -6.72
C VAL A 43 9.98 9.09 -5.96
N LEU A 44 10.20 9.01 -4.64
CA LEU A 44 9.74 7.89 -3.81
C LEU A 44 8.21 7.79 -3.77
N PHE A 45 7.52 8.93 -3.69
CA PHE A 45 6.05 8.96 -3.78
C PHE A 45 5.55 8.50 -5.14
N CYS A 46 6.17 8.96 -6.23
CA CYS A 46 5.85 8.51 -7.58
C CYS A 46 6.04 6.99 -7.71
N PHE A 47 7.12 6.45 -7.16
CA PHE A 47 7.35 5.00 -7.18
C PHE A 47 6.33 4.24 -6.33
N ARG A 48 5.94 4.76 -5.15
CA ARG A 48 4.82 4.18 -4.35
C ARG A 48 3.53 4.11 -5.16
N TYR A 49 3.16 5.19 -5.88
CA TYR A 49 1.97 5.20 -6.73
C TYR A 49 2.09 4.25 -7.93
N PHE A 50 3.28 4.14 -8.52
CA PHE A 50 3.56 3.17 -9.58
C PHE A 50 3.33 1.73 -9.09
N LEU A 51 3.93 1.35 -7.96
CA LEU A 51 3.72 0.02 -7.36
C LEU A 51 2.26 -0.22 -6.97
N ALA A 52 1.55 0.81 -6.48
CA ALA A 52 0.12 0.70 -6.18
C ALA A 52 -0.72 0.45 -7.46
N ALA A 53 -0.37 1.08 -8.58
CA ALA A 53 -1.02 0.82 -9.86
C ALA A 53 -0.74 -0.59 -10.38
N VAL A 54 0.52 -1.04 -10.32
CA VAL A 54 0.90 -2.41 -10.71
C VAL A 54 0.19 -3.44 -9.83
N TYR A 55 0.15 -3.22 -8.51
CA TYR A 55 -0.56 -4.07 -7.57
C TYR A 55 -2.05 -4.17 -7.90
N GLY A 56 -2.73 -3.05 -8.14
CA GLY A 56 -4.14 -3.06 -8.54
C GLY A 56 -4.37 -3.80 -9.87
N LEU A 57 -3.46 -3.71 -10.82
CA LEU A 57 -3.59 -4.51 -12.05
C LEU A 57 -3.43 -6.01 -11.77
N THR A 58 -2.40 -6.39 -11.03
CA THR A 58 -2.08 -7.81 -10.78
C THR A 58 -3.12 -8.49 -9.90
N VAL A 59 -3.66 -7.77 -8.92
CA VAL A 59 -4.73 -8.28 -8.06
C VAL A 59 -6.04 -8.41 -8.83
N ALA A 60 -6.39 -7.47 -9.70
CA ALA A 60 -7.55 -7.60 -10.57
C ALA A 60 -7.44 -8.87 -11.45
N ILE A 61 -6.27 -9.13 -12.04
CA ILE A 61 -6.01 -10.35 -12.81
C ILE A 61 -6.14 -11.60 -11.94
N HIS A 62 -5.55 -11.60 -10.74
CA HIS A 62 -5.66 -12.71 -9.79
C HIS A 62 -7.10 -12.98 -9.36
N ILE A 63 -7.88 -11.97 -8.97
CA ILE A 63 -9.27 -12.15 -8.56
C ILE A 63 -10.12 -12.62 -9.75
N LEU A 64 -9.88 -12.10 -10.95
CA LEU A 64 -10.56 -12.57 -12.15
C LEU A 64 -10.23 -14.03 -12.46
N SER A 65 -8.98 -14.46 -12.31
CA SER A 65 -8.60 -15.86 -12.51
C SER A 65 -9.23 -16.78 -11.45
N VAL A 66 -9.37 -16.32 -10.19
CA VAL A 66 -10.13 -17.02 -9.15
C VAL A 66 -11.61 -17.18 -9.52
N ILE A 67 -12.24 -16.15 -10.11
CA ILE A 67 -13.63 -16.24 -10.58
C ILE A 67 -13.75 -17.25 -11.72
N LEU A 68 -12.86 -17.17 -12.72
CA LEU A 68 -12.86 -18.08 -13.86
C LEU A 68 -12.65 -19.54 -13.42
N TYR A 69 -11.73 -19.78 -12.49
CA TYR A 69 -11.45 -21.10 -11.96
C TYR A 69 -12.64 -21.67 -11.17
N ASN A 70 -13.20 -20.92 -10.22
CA ASN A 70 -14.27 -21.45 -9.35
C ASN A 70 -15.63 -21.62 -10.03
N PHE A 71 -15.95 -20.82 -11.06
CA PHE A 71 -17.29 -20.80 -11.65
C PHE A 71 -17.36 -21.40 -13.06
N TYR A 72 -16.25 -21.53 -13.77
CA TYR A 72 -16.24 -21.99 -15.15
C TYR A 72 -15.32 -23.18 -15.41
N ASN A 73 -14.11 -23.20 -14.82
CA ASN A 73 -13.04 -24.11 -15.22
C ASN A 73 -12.34 -24.78 -14.01
N GLN A 74 -13.11 -25.40 -13.11
CA GLN A 74 -12.55 -26.00 -11.90
C GLN A 74 -11.58 -27.16 -12.20
N ASP A 75 -11.72 -27.82 -13.35
CA ASP A 75 -10.89 -28.96 -13.76
C ASP A 75 -9.62 -28.57 -14.51
N ASN A 76 -9.34 -27.27 -14.69
CA ASN A 76 -8.18 -26.82 -15.45
C ASN A 76 -6.96 -26.57 -14.53
N PRO A 77 -5.95 -27.47 -14.51
CA PRO A 77 -4.78 -27.34 -13.65
C PRO A 77 -3.91 -26.12 -14.01
N ASP A 78 -3.83 -25.76 -15.30
CA ASP A 78 -3.03 -24.61 -15.75
C ASP A 78 -3.61 -23.29 -15.23
N LEU A 79 -4.95 -23.18 -15.20
CA LEU A 79 -5.63 -22.02 -14.65
C LEU A 79 -5.47 -21.91 -13.12
N HIS A 80 -5.46 -23.06 -12.42
CA HIS A 80 -5.17 -23.11 -10.99
C HIS A 80 -3.73 -22.66 -10.70
N ALA A 81 -2.75 -23.22 -11.42
CA ALA A 81 -1.35 -22.85 -11.34
C ALA A 81 -1.14 -21.35 -11.61
N PHE A 82 -1.75 -20.82 -12.67
CA PHE A 82 -1.72 -19.39 -12.98
C PHE A 82 -2.30 -18.54 -11.86
N THR A 83 -3.44 -18.96 -11.29
CA THR A 83 -4.10 -18.24 -10.20
C THR A 83 -3.22 -18.15 -8.96
N VAL A 84 -2.55 -19.25 -8.59
CA VAL A 84 -1.62 -19.30 -7.46
C VAL A 84 -0.39 -18.43 -7.74
N LEU A 85 0.19 -18.50 -8.94
CA LEU A 85 1.36 -17.69 -9.32
C LEU A 85 1.04 -16.19 -9.35
N ALA A 86 -0.12 -15.81 -9.90
CA ALA A 86 -0.60 -14.42 -9.88
C ALA A 86 -0.80 -13.89 -8.46
N ALA A 87 -1.19 -14.77 -7.53
CA ALA A 87 -1.31 -14.45 -6.12
C ALA A 87 0.06 -14.15 -5.48
N PHE A 88 1.07 -14.99 -5.72
CA PHE A 88 2.44 -14.73 -5.27
C PHE A 88 3.00 -13.44 -5.87
N PHE A 89 2.76 -13.22 -7.16
CA PHE A 89 3.19 -12.01 -7.84
C PHE A 89 2.60 -10.75 -7.22
N SER A 90 1.29 -10.74 -7.01
CA SER A 90 0.60 -9.65 -6.34
C SER A 90 1.10 -9.42 -4.91
N SER A 91 1.38 -10.50 -4.17
CA SER A 91 1.94 -10.42 -2.81
C SER A 91 3.32 -9.77 -2.80
N ASN A 92 4.18 -10.11 -3.75
CA ASN A 92 5.52 -9.56 -3.87
C ASN A 92 5.50 -8.04 -4.14
N ILE A 93 4.67 -7.60 -5.11
CA ILE A 93 4.49 -6.16 -5.40
C ILE A 93 3.96 -5.42 -4.17
N LEU A 94 3.06 -6.03 -3.39
CA LEU A 94 2.58 -5.44 -2.15
C LEU A 94 3.69 -5.32 -1.09
N THR A 95 4.57 -6.31 -0.97
CA THR A 95 5.73 -6.24 -0.08
C THR A 95 6.68 -5.12 -0.49
N MET A 96 7.01 -5.02 -1.79
CA MET A 96 7.82 -3.91 -2.33
C MET A 96 7.19 -2.55 -1.97
N ARG A 97 5.87 -2.39 -2.16
CA ARG A 97 5.15 -1.16 -1.79
C ARG A 97 5.22 -0.88 -0.29
N GLY A 98 5.12 -1.92 0.54
CA GLY A 98 5.29 -1.81 1.99
C GLY A 98 6.67 -1.25 2.36
N ILE A 99 7.73 -1.74 1.72
CA ILE A 99 9.10 -1.26 1.95
C ILE A 99 9.25 0.20 1.53
N VAL A 100 8.73 0.60 0.36
CA VAL A 100 8.72 2.02 -0.06
C VAL A 100 8.01 2.89 0.97
N THR A 101 6.88 2.42 1.50
CA THR A 101 6.08 3.14 2.50
C THR A 101 6.84 3.28 3.83
N LEU A 102 7.57 2.25 4.25
CA LEU A 102 8.46 2.30 5.40
C LEU A 102 9.58 3.33 5.18
N THR A 103 10.26 3.29 4.03
CA THR A 103 11.34 4.24 3.70
C THR A 103 10.84 5.68 3.71
N ILE A 104 9.68 5.95 3.09
CA ILE A 104 9.03 7.27 3.14
C ILE A 104 8.71 7.68 4.58
N SER A 105 8.23 6.76 5.41
CA SER A 105 7.89 7.04 6.81
C SER A 105 9.13 7.40 7.63
N VAL A 106 10.24 6.66 7.45
CA VAL A 106 11.54 6.97 8.06
C VAL A 106 12.02 8.35 7.63
N GLU A 107 12.02 8.65 6.33
CA GLU A 107 12.44 9.96 5.83
C GLU A 107 11.62 11.10 6.41
N ARG A 108 10.29 10.94 6.47
CA ARG A 108 9.38 11.94 7.07
C ARG A 108 9.64 12.13 8.55
N VAL A 109 9.82 11.06 9.31
CA VAL A 109 10.13 11.15 10.74
C VAL A 109 11.49 11.81 10.95
N VAL A 110 12.54 11.42 10.24
CA VAL A 110 13.87 12.05 10.37
C VAL A 110 13.82 13.53 9.99
N ALA A 111 13.11 13.91 8.92
CA ALA A 111 12.93 15.30 8.51
C ALA A 111 12.21 16.16 9.55
N VAL A 112 11.19 15.61 10.23
CA VAL A 112 10.40 16.36 11.22
C VAL A 112 11.01 16.29 12.63
N CYS A 113 11.57 15.14 13.03
CA CYS A 113 12.20 14.91 14.32
C CYS A 113 13.55 15.58 14.44
N SER A 114 14.39 15.44 13.42
CA SER A 114 15.80 15.84 13.43
C SER A 114 16.18 16.54 12.11
N PRO A 115 15.65 17.75 11.85
CA PRO A 115 15.83 18.45 10.56
C PRO A 115 17.31 18.71 10.20
N MET A 116 18.17 18.94 11.21
CA MET A 116 19.61 19.12 11.00
C MET A 116 20.28 17.84 10.46
N VAL A 117 19.95 16.69 11.05
CA VAL A 117 20.44 15.37 10.62
C VAL A 117 19.94 15.09 9.20
N PHE A 118 18.66 15.34 8.92
CA PHE A 118 18.09 15.15 7.59
C PHE A 118 18.82 15.98 6.52
N ARG A 119 19.07 17.26 6.77
CA ARG A 119 19.77 18.14 5.82
C ARG A 119 21.19 17.68 5.51
N TYR A 120 21.87 17.10 6.50
CA TYR A 120 23.25 16.63 6.34
C TYR A 120 23.34 15.29 5.60
N TYR A 121 22.52 14.29 5.97
CA TYR A 121 22.61 12.94 5.41
C TYR A 121 21.82 12.73 4.12
N ARG A 122 20.71 13.46 3.89
CA ARG A 122 19.84 13.24 2.73
C ARG A 122 20.57 13.32 1.38
N PRO A 123 21.48 14.28 1.14
CA PRO A 123 22.21 14.35 -0.13
C PRO A 123 23.12 13.14 -0.40
N MET A 124 23.49 12.36 0.63
CA MET A 124 24.38 11.21 0.49
C MET A 124 23.67 9.96 -0.06
N ILE A 125 22.34 9.87 0.08
CA ILE A 125 21.57 8.70 -0.32
C ILE A 125 20.69 9.06 -1.51
N PRO A 126 21.13 8.77 -2.76
CA PRO A 126 20.33 9.08 -3.93
C PRO A 126 19.09 8.18 -4.00
N ASN A 127 17.95 8.74 -4.38
CA ASN A 127 16.69 8.01 -4.50
C ASN A 127 16.82 6.76 -5.41
N ASN A 128 17.65 6.82 -6.45
CA ASN A 128 17.88 5.70 -7.37
C ASN A 128 18.49 4.47 -6.68
N VAL A 129 19.36 4.66 -5.68
CA VAL A 129 19.94 3.54 -4.91
C VAL A 129 18.86 2.87 -4.06
N ILE A 130 18.01 3.67 -3.40
CA ILE A 130 16.87 3.15 -2.62
C ILE A 130 15.95 2.32 -3.53
N LEU A 131 15.56 2.86 -4.70
CA LEU A 131 14.68 2.17 -5.64
C LEU A 131 15.28 0.85 -6.13
N THR A 132 16.58 0.83 -6.44
CA THR A 132 17.28 -0.36 -6.90
C THR A 132 17.27 -1.46 -5.83
N LEU A 133 17.52 -1.10 -4.57
CA LEU A 133 17.48 -2.05 -3.45
C LEU A 133 16.09 -2.65 -3.26
N ILE A 134 15.02 -1.88 -3.44
CA ILE A 134 13.64 -2.35 -3.31
C ILE A 134 13.28 -3.34 -4.42
N LEU A 135 13.70 -3.06 -5.66
CA LEU A 135 13.49 -3.98 -6.78
C LEU A 135 14.28 -5.28 -6.59
N LEU A 136 15.55 -5.18 -6.17
CA LEU A 136 16.37 -6.34 -5.85
C LEU A 136 15.75 -7.19 -4.74
N TYR A 137 15.18 -6.55 -3.72
CA TYR A 137 14.50 -7.23 -2.64
C TYR A 137 13.33 -8.09 -3.14
N GLY A 138 12.47 -7.56 -4.01
CA GLY A 138 11.36 -8.38 -4.50
C GLY A 138 11.80 -9.49 -5.46
N LEU A 139 12.91 -9.35 -6.19
CA LEU A 139 13.53 -10.48 -6.89
C LEU A 139 14.06 -11.54 -5.91
N PHE A 140 14.67 -11.09 -4.81
CA PHE A 140 15.20 -11.96 -3.77
C PHE A 140 14.11 -12.80 -3.09
N GLU A 141 12.90 -12.28 -2.94
CA GLU A 141 11.76 -13.04 -2.38
C GLU A 141 11.44 -14.30 -3.21
N TYR A 142 11.60 -14.27 -4.54
CA TYR A 142 11.46 -15.47 -5.38
C TYR A 142 12.61 -16.46 -5.24
N LEU A 143 13.84 -15.97 -5.02
CA LEU A 143 14.98 -16.84 -4.71
C LEU A 143 14.74 -17.58 -3.40
N ILE A 144 14.20 -16.91 -2.38
CA ILE A 144 13.82 -17.56 -1.12
C ILE A 144 12.73 -18.60 -1.36
N LEU A 145 11.69 -18.26 -2.12
CA LEU A 145 10.57 -19.15 -2.40
C LEU A 145 11.02 -20.43 -3.12
N PHE A 146 11.71 -20.30 -4.25
CA PHE A 146 12.04 -21.44 -5.11
C PHE A 146 13.36 -22.13 -4.73
N ALA A 147 14.41 -21.39 -4.36
CA ALA A 147 15.73 -21.99 -4.12
C ALA A 147 15.98 -22.39 -2.67
N ILE A 148 15.50 -21.60 -1.69
CA ILE A 148 15.76 -21.86 -0.27
C ILE A 148 14.67 -22.72 0.35
N CYS A 149 13.41 -22.37 0.09
CA CYS A 149 12.26 -23.08 0.65
C CYS A 149 11.78 -24.26 -0.19
N ASP A 150 12.46 -24.57 -1.31
CA ASP A 150 12.16 -25.67 -2.23
C ASP A 150 10.65 -25.77 -2.54
N TYR A 151 10.08 -24.66 -3.00
CA TYR A 151 8.66 -24.57 -3.27
C TYR A 151 8.28 -25.32 -4.54
N HIS A 152 7.55 -26.42 -4.38
CA HIS A 152 6.90 -27.16 -5.46
C HIS A 152 5.45 -26.71 -5.60
N LEU A 153 4.96 -26.52 -6.83
CA LEU A 153 3.59 -26.08 -7.13
C LEU A 153 2.56 -27.21 -6.96
N ASN A 154 2.60 -27.92 -5.82
CA ASN A 154 1.69 -29.00 -5.45
C ASN A 154 0.68 -28.50 -4.41
N VAL A 155 -0.18 -27.58 -4.83
CA VAL A 155 -1.19 -26.95 -3.97
C VAL A 155 -2.55 -27.64 -4.17
N SER A 156 -3.28 -27.88 -3.08
CA SER A 156 -4.63 -28.45 -3.17
C SER A 156 -5.54 -27.58 -4.04
N TYR A 157 -6.37 -28.20 -4.89
CA TYR A 157 -7.32 -27.51 -5.78
C TYR A 157 -8.33 -26.61 -5.06
N ASN A 158 -8.54 -26.81 -3.75
CA ASN A 158 -9.40 -25.95 -2.92
C ASN A 158 -8.68 -24.69 -2.42
N CYS A 159 -7.37 -24.57 -2.65
CA CYS A 159 -6.57 -23.43 -2.23
C CYS A 159 -6.32 -22.51 -3.42
N VAL A 160 -6.88 -21.30 -3.33
CA VAL A 160 -6.74 -20.25 -4.36
C VAL A 160 -6.13 -18.96 -3.81
N ASN A 161 -5.70 -18.94 -2.54
CA ASN A 161 -5.10 -17.77 -1.91
C ASN A 161 -3.64 -18.05 -1.51
N VAL A 162 -2.85 -16.99 -1.38
CA VAL A 162 -1.43 -17.10 -1.02
C VAL A 162 -1.24 -17.77 0.33
N GLY A 163 -2.11 -17.48 1.31
CA GLY A 163 -1.96 -17.98 2.68
C GLY A 163 -1.96 -19.50 2.80
N CYS A 164 -2.84 -20.18 2.06
CA CYS A 164 -2.88 -21.64 2.00
C CYS A 164 -1.85 -22.23 1.03
N ALA A 165 -1.46 -21.49 -0.01
CA ALA A 165 -0.51 -21.97 -1.02
C ALA A 165 0.94 -21.95 -0.52
N MET A 166 1.27 -21.12 0.46
CA MET A 166 2.61 -21.03 1.05
C MET A 166 2.97 -22.26 1.87
N ASN A 167 4.13 -22.86 1.58
CA ASN A 167 4.73 -23.90 2.41
C ASN A 167 5.18 -23.35 3.79
N SER A 168 5.47 -24.27 4.72
CA SER A 168 5.84 -23.91 6.09
C SER A 168 7.10 -23.04 6.16
N CYS A 169 8.11 -23.31 5.32
CA CYS A 169 9.34 -22.53 5.26
C CYS A 169 9.07 -21.07 4.90
N PHE A 170 8.39 -20.83 3.77
CA PHE A 170 8.12 -19.49 3.29
C PHE A 170 7.17 -18.73 4.24
N ARG A 171 6.24 -19.44 4.89
CA ARG A 171 5.38 -18.86 5.92
C ARG A 171 6.16 -18.33 7.12
N LEU A 172 7.17 -19.08 7.59
CA LEU A 172 8.05 -18.67 8.69
C LEU A 172 8.95 -17.49 8.31
N TYR A 173 9.34 -17.38 7.05
CA TYR A 173 10.06 -16.21 6.53
C TYR A 173 9.15 -14.97 6.40
N PHE A 174 7.99 -15.14 5.79
CA PHE A 174 7.14 -14.04 5.34
C PHE A 174 6.37 -13.34 6.48
N ARG A 175 6.00 -14.09 7.52
CA ARG A 175 5.29 -13.56 8.70
C ARG A 175 6.09 -12.49 9.46
N PRO A 176 7.32 -12.77 9.95
CA PRO A 176 8.11 -11.76 10.67
C PRO A 176 8.49 -10.57 9.78
N LEU A 177 8.76 -10.81 8.49
CA LEU A 177 9.02 -9.76 7.53
C LEU A 177 7.87 -8.74 7.46
N LYS A 178 6.62 -9.20 7.37
CA LYS A 178 5.45 -8.31 7.42
C LYS A 178 5.44 -7.45 8.68
N LEU A 179 5.77 -8.03 9.84
CA LEU A 179 5.82 -7.29 11.10
C LEU A 179 6.94 -6.22 11.08
N ILE A 180 8.12 -6.57 10.54
CA ILE A 180 9.26 -5.66 10.40
C ILE A 180 8.95 -4.49 9.44
N ILE A 181 8.07 -4.70 8.44
CA ILE A 181 7.65 -3.64 7.52
C ILE A 181 6.54 -2.79 8.14
N TYR A 182 5.40 -3.40 8.49
CA TYR A 182 4.20 -2.67 8.88
C TYR A 182 4.24 -2.15 10.33
N GLY A 183 4.92 -2.85 11.23
CA GLY A 183 5.06 -2.44 12.64
C GLY A 183 5.76 -1.09 12.79
N PRO A 184 7.02 -0.95 12.31
CA PRO A 184 7.73 0.33 12.31
C PRO A 184 7.02 1.41 11.48
N THR A 185 6.39 1.06 10.36
CA THR A 185 5.63 2.03 9.56
C THR A 185 4.48 2.64 10.38
N LEU A 186 3.69 1.83 11.09
CA LEU A 186 2.63 2.31 11.97
C LEU A 186 3.19 3.16 13.11
N LEU A 187 4.28 2.72 13.75
CA LEU A 187 4.95 3.47 14.82
C LEU A 187 5.41 4.86 14.34
N PHE A 188 6.08 4.93 13.20
CA PHE A 188 6.54 6.19 12.61
C PHE A 188 5.39 7.10 12.20
N ALA A 189 4.30 6.54 11.69
CA ALA A 189 3.10 7.30 11.35
C ALA A 189 2.43 7.90 12.62
N ILE A 190 2.42 7.16 13.74
CA ILE A 190 1.94 7.66 15.04
C ILE A 190 2.87 8.77 15.56
N ILE A 191 4.19 8.57 15.55
CA ILE A 191 5.17 9.58 15.99
C ILE A 191 5.00 10.88 15.17
N LEU A 192 4.85 10.74 13.85
CA LEU A 192 4.65 11.87 12.95
C LEU A 192 3.33 12.61 13.26
N SER A 193 2.23 11.88 13.42
CA SER A 193 0.93 12.49 13.72
C SER A 193 0.91 13.21 15.07
N LEU A 194 1.47 12.61 16.13
CA LEU A 194 1.64 13.24 17.43
C LEU A 194 2.48 14.51 17.36
N LYS A 195 3.63 14.46 16.67
CA LYS A 195 4.50 15.63 16.53
C LYS A 195 3.83 16.77 15.76
N LEU A 196 3.05 16.43 14.73
CA LEU A 196 2.30 17.39 13.93
C LEU A 196 1.12 18.02 14.70
N ILE A 197 0.42 17.25 15.54
CA ILE A 197 -0.62 17.76 16.44
C ILE A 197 -0.01 18.70 17.49
N CYS A 198 1.11 18.30 18.12
CA CYS A 198 1.83 19.14 19.08
C CYS A 198 2.32 20.46 18.46
N LYS A 199 2.73 20.45 17.18
CA LYS A 199 3.13 21.67 16.45
C LYS A 199 1.93 22.55 16.11
N ALA A 200 0.80 21.95 15.74
CA ALA A 200 -0.44 22.68 15.48
C ALA A 200 -0.98 23.39 16.73
N GLY A 201 -0.88 22.76 17.91
CA GLY A 201 -1.28 23.39 19.17
C GLY A 201 -0.43 24.61 19.57
N LYS A 202 0.82 24.69 19.10
CA LYS A 202 1.74 25.80 19.42
C LYS A 202 1.67 26.98 18.45
N THR A 203 1.05 26.79 17.28
CA THR A 203 1.04 27.80 16.22
C THR A 203 -0.34 28.46 16.13
N THR A 204 -0.42 29.72 16.55
CA THR A 204 -1.64 30.55 16.43
C THR A 204 -2.00 30.85 14.97
N ASN A 205 -1.03 30.75 14.06
CA ASN A 205 -1.26 30.86 12.61
C ASN A 205 -1.65 29.50 12.01
N LYS A 206 -2.92 29.41 11.58
CA LYS A 206 -3.47 28.29 10.81
C LYS A 206 -2.85 28.26 9.40
N ASP A 207 -1.60 27.82 9.28
CA ASP A 207 -0.99 27.59 7.98
C ASP A 207 -1.74 26.45 7.26
N PRO A 208 -2.39 26.70 6.10
CA PRO A 208 -3.14 25.69 5.37
C PRO A 208 -2.25 24.51 4.93
N THR A 209 -0.95 24.75 4.73
CA THR A 209 0.01 23.70 4.33
C THR A 209 0.24 22.69 5.46
N MET A 210 0.33 23.16 6.71
CA MET A 210 0.48 22.31 7.89
C MET A 210 -0.77 21.45 8.12
N ASN A 211 -1.97 22.02 7.97
CA ASN A 211 -3.23 21.26 8.08
C ASN A 211 -3.29 20.12 7.04
N ARG A 212 -2.77 20.36 5.83
CA ARG A 212 -2.72 19.34 4.77
C ARG A 212 -1.76 18.20 5.10
N ALA A 213 -0.55 18.50 5.58
CA ALA A 213 0.41 17.49 5.99
C ALA A 213 -0.13 16.64 7.16
N ASN A 214 -0.75 17.30 8.15
CA ASN A 214 -1.39 16.63 9.28
C ASN A 214 -2.50 15.67 8.82
N ARG A 215 -3.37 16.12 7.90
CA ARG A 215 -4.44 15.27 7.34
C ARG A 215 -3.89 14.07 6.59
N LEU A 216 -2.85 14.24 5.76
CA LEU A 216 -2.24 13.13 5.03
C LEU A 216 -1.62 12.12 5.98
N ALA A 217 -0.89 12.57 7.01
CA ALA A 217 -0.29 11.69 8.01
C ALA A 217 -1.36 10.92 8.81
N LEU A 218 -2.46 11.59 9.21
CA LEU A 218 -3.56 10.93 9.92
C LEU A 218 -4.25 9.87 9.05
N ILE A 219 -4.49 10.18 7.78
CA ILE A 219 -5.07 9.24 6.81
C ILE A 219 -4.15 8.02 6.63
N ASP A 220 -2.85 8.23 6.44
CA ASP A 220 -1.86 7.15 6.34
C ASP A 220 -1.93 6.24 7.59
N VAL A 221 -1.98 6.81 8.81
CA VAL A 221 -2.12 6.03 10.07
C VAL A 221 -3.39 5.18 10.07
N ILE A 222 -4.54 5.78 9.76
CA ILE A 222 -5.83 5.10 9.80
C ILE A 222 -5.84 3.94 8.81
N ILE A 223 -5.37 4.16 7.58
CA ILE A 223 -5.38 3.13 6.54
C ILE A 223 -4.46 1.96 6.92
N ILE A 224 -3.23 2.24 7.34
CA ILE A 224 -2.28 1.18 7.76
C ILE A 224 -2.83 0.41 8.97
N PHE A 225 -3.43 1.11 9.94
CA PHE A 225 -3.99 0.46 11.11
C PHE A 225 -5.14 -0.48 10.75
N PHE A 226 -6.15 -0.02 10.00
CA PHE A 226 -7.34 -0.83 9.70
C PHE A 226 -7.08 -1.90 8.63
N PHE A 227 -6.43 -1.54 7.52
CA PHE A 227 -6.33 -2.42 6.35
C PHE A 227 -5.08 -3.30 6.32
N ASP A 228 -4.03 -2.94 7.07
CA ASP A 228 -2.83 -3.79 7.17
C ASP A 228 -2.77 -4.52 8.51
N VAL A 229 -2.72 -3.79 9.63
CA VAL A 229 -2.47 -4.39 10.95
C VAL A 229 -3.70 -5.11 11.49
N LEU A 230 -4.83 -4.42 11.65
CA LEU A 230 -6.06 -4.98 12.19
C LEU A 230 -6.57 -6.12 11.30
N LEU A 231 -6.56 -5.91 9.97
CA LEU A 231 -6.91 -6.97 9.03
C LEU A 231 -6.00 -8.19 9.17
N SER A 232 -4.68 -8.02 9.27
CA SER A 232 -3.77 -9.16 9.42
C SER A 232 -3.97 -9.92 10.74
N ILE A 233 -4.26 -9.20 11.84
CA ILE A 233 -4.60 -9.82 13.13
C ILE A 233 -5.92 -10.59 13.01
N PHE A 234 -6.96 -9.95 12.47
CA PHE A 234 -8.27 -10.56 12.25
C PHE A 234 -8.13 -11.84 11.43
N LEU A 235 -7.45 -11.78 10.29
CA LEU A 235 -7.23 -12.97 9.45
C LEU A 235 -6.47 -14.05 10.21
N THR A 236 -5.43 -13.73 10.98
CA THR A 236 -4.66 -14.73 11.74
C THR A 236 -5.50 -15.45 12.80
N VAL A 237 -6.43 -14.75 13.45
CA VAL A 237 -7.32 -15.33 14.47
C VAL A 237 -8.41 -16.19 13.82
N PHE A 238 -9.03 -15.72 12.74
CA PHE A 238 -10.14 -16.44 12.10
C PHE A 238 -9.68 -17.58 11.17
N ASP A 239 -8.46 -17.52 10.63
CA ASP A 239 -7.88 -18.58 9.78
C ASP A 239 -7.63 -19.88 10.57
N GLN A 240 -7.52 -19.81 11.91
CA GLN A 240 -7.45 -21.01 12.75
C GLN A 240 -8.67 -21.95 12.57
N ASN A 241 -9.80 -21.42 12.12
CA ASN A 241 -11.03 -22.19 11.94
C ASN A 241 -11.31 -22.61 10.48
N ASN A 242 -10.35 -22.44 9.55
CA ASN A 242 -10.53 -22.72 8.11
C ASN A 242 -11.75 -22.03 7.45
N LEU A 243 -12.34 -21.02 8.09
CA LEU A 243 -13.54 -20.34 7.58
C LEU A 243 -13.21 -19.50 6.34
N LEU A 244 -11.99 -18.96 6.27
CA LEU A 244 -11.54 -18.09 5.20
C LEU A 244 -10.73 -18.79 4.11
N THR A 245 -10.21 -20.00 4.37
CA THR A 245 -9.40 -20.73 3.38
C THR A 245 -10.23 -21.11 2.15
N ASN A 246 -11.50 -21.48 2.35
CA ASN A 246 -12.40 -21.88 1.27
C ASN A 246 -13.17 -20.74 0.60
N SER A 247 -13.26 -19.58 1.25
CA SER A 247 -14.30 -18.61 0.89
C SER A 247 -13.83 -17.57 -0.16
N GLY A 248 -12.58 -17.66 -0.64
CA GLY A 248 -11.97 -16.75 -1.63
C GLY A 248 -10.97 -15.75 -1.02
N PRO A 249 -10.30 -14.91 -1.84
CA PRO A 249 -9.24 -14.01 -1.39
C PRO A 249 -9.77 -12.76 -0.67
N PHE A 250 -10.58 -12.90 0.40
CA PHE A 250 -11.13 -11.75 1.15
C PHE A 250 -10.07 -10.78 1.62
N ALA A 251 -8.91 -11.31 2.03
CA ALA A 251 -7.78 -10.52 2.45
C ALA A 251 -7.35 -9.53 1.34
N SER A 252 -7.31 -10.00 0.09
CA SER A 252 -6.99 -9.18 -1.08
C SER A 252 -8.09 -8.15 -1.34
N VAL A 253 -9.36 -8.54 -1.26
CA VAL A 253 -10.51 -7.63 -1.45
C VAL A 253 -10.50 -6.48 -0.43
N LEU A 254 -10.32 -6.79 0.86
CA LEU A 254 -10.28 -5.79 1.92
C LEU A 254 -9.04 -4.89 1.82
N ARG A 255 -7.89 -5.43 1.42
CA ARG A 255 -6.69 -4.63 1.14
C ARG A 255 -6.92 -3.68 -0.03
N GLU A 256 -7.54 -4.15 -1.10
CA GLU A 256 -7.86 -3.30 -2.26
C GLU A 256 -8.87 -2.21 -1.95
N LEU A 257 -9.81 -2.48 -1.04
CA LEU A 257 -10.69 -1.44 -0.51
C LEU A 257 -9.88 -0.35 0.20
N GLY A 258 -8.93 -0.73 1.06
CA GLY A 258 -8.01 0.21 1.69
C GLY A 258 -7.19 1.03 0.69
N CYS A 259 -6.67 0.37 -0.34
CA CYS A 259 -5.90 1.02 -1.42
C CYS A 259 -6.77 1.99 -2.24
N SER A 260 -8.02 1.63 -2.51
CA SER A 260 -8.98 2.48 -3.20
C SER A 260 -9.29 3.75 -2.41
N ILE A 261 -9.50 3.60 -1.09
CA ILE A 261 -9.72 4.73 -0.17
C ILE A 261 -8.48 5.62 -0.12
N GLU A 262 -7.29 5.03 -0.01
CA GLU A 262 -6.01 5.74 -0.04
C GLU A 262 -5.88 6.58 -1.32
N ALA A 263 -6.05 5.95 -2.49
CA ALA A 263 -5.93 6.60 -3.79
C ALA A 263 -6.94 7.74 -3.96
N LEU A 264 -8.19 7.55 -3.52
CA LEU A 264 -9.22 8.58 -3.56
C LEU A 264 -8.84 9.80 -2.68
N LEU A 265 -8.36 9.56 -1.46
CA LEU A 265 -7.98 10.61 -0.53
C LEU A 265 -6.75 11.38 -1.02
N VAL A 266 -5.72 10.68 -1.49
CA VAL A 266 -4.53 11.30 -2.09
C VAL A 266 -4.92 12.12 -3.32
N PHE A 267 -5.76 11.60 -4.20
CA PHE A 267 -6.22 12.33 -5.38
C PHE A 267 -6.94 13.63 -5.01
N ARG A 268 -7.83 13.61 -4.00
CA ARG A 268 -8.50 14.82 -3.50
C ARG A 268 -7.49 15.85 -2.99
N LEU A 269 -6.47 15.41 -2.25
CA LEU A 269 -5.41 16.29 -1.73
C LEU A 269 -4.57 16.89 -2.88
N VAL A 270 -4.20 16.09 -3.88
CA VAL A 270 -3.47 16.53 -5.07
C VAL A 270 -4.30 17.51 -5.92
N LYS A 271 -5.60 17.27 -6.08
CA LYS A 271 -6.53 18.19 -6.76
C LYS A 271 -6.61 19.55 -6.06
N GLN A 272 -6.71 19.56 -4.73
CA GLN A 272 -6.72 20.79 -3.95
C GLN A 272 -5.42 21.61 -4.09
N LYS A 273 -4.24 20.97 -4.18
CA LYS A 273 -2.96 21.65 -4.46
C LYS A 273 -3.05 22.51 -5.72
N SER A 274 -3.61 21.94 -6.78
CA SER A 274 -3.74 22.58 -8.08
C SER A 274 -4.59 23.84 -8.00
N ASN A 275 -5.68 23.81 -7.25
CA ASN A 275 -6.60 24.93 -7.14
C ASN A 275 -5.98 26.12 -6.37
N VAL A 276 -5.19 25.84 -5.33
CA VAL A 276 -4.53 26.89 -4.53
C VAL A 276 -3.40 27.58 -5.31
N THR A 277 -2.69 26.86 -6.18
CA THR A 277 -1.65 27.48 -7.03
C THR A 277 -2.24 28.27 -8.21
N SER A 278 -3.53 28.07 -8.53
CA SER A 278 -4.19 28.72 -9.68
C SER A 278 -4.85 30.06 -9.34
N THR A 279 -4.89 30.47 -8.07
CA THR A 279 -5.35 31.81 -7.68
C THR A 279 -4.19 32.81 -7.79
N PRO A 280 -4.25 33.81 -8.69
CA PRO A 280 -3.21 34.82 -8.79
C PRO A 280 -3.16 35.63 -7.49
N THR A 281 -1.96 35.81 -6.96
CA THR A 281 -1.65 36.65 -5.80
C THR A 281 -1.88 38.12 -6.17
N THR A 282 -3.13 38.59 -6.15
CA THR A 282 -3.50 40.00 -6.38
C THR A 282 -3.77 40.76 -5.07
N SER A 283 -3.07 40.42 -3.99
CA SER A 283 -3.14 41.18 -2.74
C SER A 283 -1.81 41.11 -1.99
N LYS A 284 -1.22 42.28 -1.70
CA LYS A 284 0.06 42.54 -0.98
C LYS A 284 1.30 42.80 -1.85
N LEU A 285 1.21 43.82 -2.71
CA LEU A 285 2.37 44.58 -3.20
C LEU A 285 2.22 46.10 -2.91
N ASN A 286 1.60 46.48 -1.79
CA ASN A 286 1.36 47.89 -1.41
C ASN A 286 1.79 48.25 0.03
N VAL A 287 2.70 47.49 0.65
CA VAL A 287 3.29 47.85 1.95
C VAL A 287 4.81 47.80 1.87
N LEU A 288 5.37 48.66 1.03
CA LEU A 288 6.76 49.11 1.12
C LEU A 288 6.79 50.54 0.57
N VAL A 289 7.61 51.40 1.16
CA VAL A 289 7.78 52.84 0.85
C VAL A 289 6.82 53.79 1.58
N LYS A 290 6.99 53.92 2.89
CA LYS A 290 6.83 55.20 3.61
C LYS A 290 7.59 55.16 4.94
N SER A 291 8.90 55.39 4.90
CA SER A 291 9.70 55.99 5.99
C SER A 291 11.16 56.05 5.57
N VAL A 292 11.54 57.08 4.80
CA VAL A 292 12.85 57.77 4.83
C VAL A 292 12.62 59.11 4.10
N LYS A 293 12.38 60.17 4.86
CA LYS A 293 12.76 61.55 4.56
C LYS A 293 12.80 62.30 5.89
#